data_AF-A0A8R7PYX9-F1
#
_entry.id   AF-A0A8R7PYX9-F1
#
_cell.length_a   1.000
_cell.length_b   1.000
_cell.length_c   1.000
_cell.angle_alpha   90.00
_cell.angle_beta   90.00
_cell.angle_gamma   90.00
#
_symmetry.space_group_name_H-M   'P 1'
#
loop_
_entity.id
_entity.type
_entity.pdbx_description
1 polymer ?
#
loop_
_entity_poly.entity_id
_entity_poly.type
_entity_poly.pdbx_seq_one_letter_code
_entity_poly.pdbx_strand_id
1 'polypeptide(L)'
;MDTAAAPRRHQQHPALGGGRRRGRRGGAAPVRCSGSPAQEFAALASVFRRRLVVGASTAAAAAVGANFGGVTSFLLGLSPELGRSLRLDVLYPVGGFTRCLDSDSGFEFIYPANWVGDQTILYNQIKKAELQRSLDPPPLTNGSSPSRPRNVSGPVAAFGPPGSNGELNVSVIVSTVPQDFSIESFGGPKDVGEVVLRRIARTKRNPDISATLIDAALREDTVNNVKYYKLEFRVESPSFRRHNVAVCCARDGKLYTLNCQAPESAWRSVKEEFFAMADSFSLMVDV
;
A
#
# COMPACT_ATOMS: atom_id res chain seq x y z
N MET A 1 49.15 8.23 46.77
CA MET A 1 49.06 8.76 48.14
C MET A 1 47.59 8.88 48.48
N ASP A 2 46.97 8.16 49.39
CA ASP A 2 47.24 6.96 50.20
C ASP A 2 45.85 6.64 50.80
N THR A 3 45.33 5.41 50.70
CA THR A 3 45.33 4.38 51.76
C THR A 3 44.53 4.84 53.00
N ALA A 4 43.42 4.19 53.40
CA ALA A 4 43.38 2.99 54.25
C ALA A 4 41.89 2.69 54.59
N ALA A 5 41.36 1.48 54.42
CA ALA A 5 41.45 0.30 55.29
C ALA A 5 40.67 0.39 56.63
N ALA A 6 39.79 -0.60 56.83
CA ALA A 6 38.98 -0.87 58.03
C ALA A 6 39.83 -1.19 59.29
N PRO A 7 39.21 -1.35 60.47
CA PRO A 7 39.02 -2.74 60.93
C PRO A 7 37.79 -3.04 61.82
N ARG A 8 37.58 -4.36 61.94
CA ARG A 8 36.65 -5.13 62.78
C ARG A 8 36.82 -4.84 64.29
N ARG A 9 35.73 -4.99 65.04
CA ARG A 9 35.76 -5.26 66.49
C ARG A 9 35.16 -6.64 66.78
N HIS A 10 35.91 -7.40 67.58
CA HIS A 10 35.60 -8.69 68.18
C HIS A 10 35.48 -8.51 69.71
N GLN A 11 35.02 -9.56 70.40
CA GLN A 11 34.93 -9.75 71.87
C GLN A 11 33.66 -9.15 72.55
N GLN A 12 33.00 -9.80 73.51
CA GLN A 12 33.28 -11.04 74.27
C GLN A 12 32.01 -11.52 75.00
N HIS A 13 32.06 -12.78 75.44
CA HIS A 13 31.11 -13.49 76.31
C HIS A 13 30.76 -12.77 77.63
N PRO A 14 29.67 -13.21 78.29
CA PRO A 14 29.89 -13.88 79.57
C PRO A 14 29.13 -15.21 79.70
N ALA A 15 29.66 -16.06 80.59
CA ALA A 15 29.14 -17.36 80.97
C ALA A 15 28.40 -17.28 82.32
N LEU A 16 27.21 -17.88 82.40
CA LEU A 16 26.51 -18.35 83.61
C LEU A 16 25.56 -19.45 83.08
N GLY A 17 25.42 -20.66 83.58
CA GLY A 17 25.36 -21.14 84.96
C GLY A 17 24.16 -22.11 84.99
N GLY A 18 24.35 -23.32 85.53
CA GLY A 18 23.51 -24.50 85.25
C GLY A 18 22.04 -24.46 85.70
N GLY A 19 21.23 -25.39 85.18
CA GLY A 19 19.82 -25.51 85.57
C GLY A 19 19.02 -26.61 84.89
N ARG A 20 19.20 -27.85 85.36
CA ARG A 20 18.26 -29.00 85.36
C ARG A 20 17.15 -29.10 84.31
N ARG A 21 17.25 -30.18 83.51
CA ARG A 21 16.14 -30.89 82.86
C ARG A 21 14.96 -31.10 83.83
N ARG A 22 13.77 -30.64 83.45
CA ARG A 22 12.48 -31.16 83.92
C ARG A 22 11.54 -31.27 82.73
N GLY A 23 11.16 -32.50 82.42
CA GLY A 23 10.19 -32.80 81.37
C GLY A 23 8.83 -32.22 81.69
N ARG A 24 8.16 -31.70 80.67
CA ARG A 24 6.72 -31.50 80.66
C ARG A 24 6.21 -31.92 79.29
N ARG A 25 5.73 -33.16 79.22
CA ARG A 25 4.77 -33.61 78.20
C ARG A 25 3.52 -32.75 78.38
N GLY A 26 3.12 -32.03 77.35
CA GLY A 26 1.92 -31.22 77.35
C GLY A 26 1.53 -30.86 75.92
N GLY A 27 0.66 -31.68 75.33
CA GLY A 27 -0.22 -31.38 74.19
C GLY A 27 0.38 -30.62 73.01
N ALA A 28 0.84 -31.36 71.99
CA ALA A 28 0.88 -30.82 70.63
C ALA A 28 -0.58 -30.58 70.18
N ALA A 29 -1.00 -29.33 70.12
CA ALA A 29 -2.17 -28.96 69.31
C ALA A 29 -1.86 -29.33 67.86
N PRO A 30 -2.76 -29.99 67.11
CA PRO A 30 -2.51 -30.21 65.70
C PRO A 30 -2.52 -28.84 65.02
N VAL A 31 -1.36 -28.42 64.51
CA VAL A 31 -1.31 -27.42 63.45
C VAL A 31 -2.13 -28.02 62.31
N ARG A 32 -3.35 -27.52 62.11
CA ARG A 32 -4.08 -27.76 60.86
C ARG A 32 -3.21 -27.13 59.78
N CYS A 33 -2.45 -27.93 59.05
CA CYS A 33 -1.96 -27.56 57.74
C CYS A 33 -3.19 -27.44 56.84
N SER A 34 -3.73 -26.24 56.80
CA SER A 34 -4.80 -25.82 55.90
C SER A 34 -4.25 -25.80 54.49
N GLY A 35 -4.81 -26.64 53.60
CA GLY A 35 -4.55 -26.64 52.16
C GLY A 35 -3.34 -27.46 51.73
N SER A 36 -3.53 -28.34 50.75
CA SER A 36 -2.38 -28.90 50.03
C SER A 36 -1.77 -27.79 49.17
N PRO A 37 -0.43 -27.73 48.99
CA PRO A 37 0.19 -26.74 48.11
C PRO A 37 -0.43 -26.73 46.71
N ALA A 38 -0.87 -27.89 46.22
CA ALA A 38 -1.58 -28.03 44.95
C ALA A 38 -2.90 -27.24 44.89
N GLN A 39 -3.65 -27.11 45.99
CA GLN A 39 -4.87 -26.29 46.05
C GLN A 39 -4.55 -24.78 46.04
N GLU A 40 -3.49 -24.36 46.73
CA GLU A 40 -3.02 -22.96 46.68
C GLU A 40 -2.49 -22.58 45.30
N PHE A 41 -1.67 -23.44 44.70
CA PHE A 41 -1.17 -23.25 43.33
C PHE A 41 -2.28 -23.39 42.27
N ALA A 42 -3.35 -24.16 42.51
CA ALA A 42 -4.46 -24.27 41.58
C ALA A 42 -5.22 -22.96 41.41
N ALA A 43 -5.42 -22.20 42.49
CA ALA A 43 -6.04 -20.88 42.45
C ALA A 43 -5.15 -19.84 41.75
N LEU A 44 -3.84 -19.85 42.02
CA LEU A 44 -2.89 -19.00 41.29
C LEU A 44 -2.82 -19.37 39.80
N ALA A 45 -2.82 -20.66 39.49
CA ALA A 45 -2.82 -21.16 38.11
C ALA A 45 -4.13 -20.82 37.38
N SER A 46 -5.29 -20.77 38.05
CA SER A 46 -6.55 -20.38 37.41
C SER A 46 -6.57 -18.87 37.10
N VAL A 47 -6.08 -18.02 38.02
CA VAL A 47 -5.94 -16.58 37.81
C VAL A 47 -4.92 -16.28 36.72
N PHE A 48 -3.76 -16.94 36.75
CA PHE A 48 -2.73 -16.80 35.73
C PHE A 48 -3.24 -17.25 34.36
N ARG A 49 -3.92 -18.40 34.26
CA ARG A 49 -4.54 -18.86 33.01
C ARG A 49 -5.53 -17.85 32.46
N ARG A 50 -6.42 -17.31 33.30
CA ARG A 50 -7.40 -16.29 32.85
C ARG A 50 -6.69 -15.03 32.35
N ARG A 51 -5.70 -14.53 33.07
CA ARG A 51 -4.92 -13.33 32.66
C ARG A 51 -4.09 -13.58 31.40
N LEU A 52 -3.49 -14.76 31.27
CA LEU A 52 -2.74 -15.14 30.08
C LEU A 52 -3.66 -15.24 28.86
N VAL A 53 -4.83 -15.88 29.00
CA VAL A 53 -5.80 -15.99 27.90
C VAL A 53 -6.32 -14.62 27.49
N VAL A 54 -6.75 -13.79 28.46
CA VAL A 54 -7.26 -12.43 28.17
C VAL A 54 -6.16 -11.53 27.58
N GLY A 55 -4.94 -11.64 28.11
CA GLY A 55 -3.78 -10.91 27.60
C GLY A 55 -3.42 -11.32 26.18
N ALA A 56 -3.33 -12.63 25.93
CA ALA A 56 -3.03 -13.18 24.61
C ALA A 56 -4.13 -12.84 23.59
N SER A 57 -5.41 -12.93 23.96
CA SER A 57 -6.52 -12.58 23.06
C SER A 57 -6.50 -11.09 22.71
N THR A 58 -6.26 -10.22 23.70
CA THR A 58 -6.19 -8.77 23.46
C THR A 58 -5.00 -8.42 22.57
N ALA A 59 -3.84 -9.03 22.83
CA ALA A 59 -2.65 -8.84 22.01
C ALA A 59 -2.85 -9.34 20.58
N ALA A 60 -3.48 -10.51 20.39
CA ALA A 60 -3.80 -11.03 19.07
C ALA A 60 -4.77 -10.12 18.31
N ALA A 61 -5.82 -9.63 18.97
CA ALA A 61 -6.77 -8.68 18.37
C ALA A 61 -6.07 -7.38 17.96
N ALA A 62 -5.17 -6.85 18.79
CA ALA A 62 -4.38 -5.66 18.45
C ALA A 62 -3.41 -5.94 17.29
N ALA A 63 -2.76 -7.11 17.24
CA ALA A 63 -1.87 -7.48 16.16
C ALA A 63 -2.59 -7.54 14.81
N VAL A 64 -3.82 -8.09 14.78
CA VAL A 64 -4.67 -8.09 13.58
C VAL A 64 -5.15 -6.66 13.27
N GLY A 65 -5.68 -5.92 14.25
CA GLY A 65 -6.14 -4.55 14.01
C GLY A 65 -5.06 -3.62 13.46
N ALA A 66 -3.82 -3.75 13.97
CA ALA A 66 -2.69 -2.93 13.56
C ALA A 66 -1.88 -3.49 12.38
N ASN A 67 -2.28 -4.64 11.82
CA ASN A 67 -1.48 -5.40 10.84
C ASN A 67 -0.02 -5.62 11.31
N PHE A 68 0.17 -5.83 12.61
CA PHE A 68 1.50 -5.96 13.20
C PHE A 68 2.22 -7.17 12.61
N GLY A 69 3.42 -6.95 12.06
CA GLY A 69 4.18 -7.99 11.38
C GLY A 69 3.52 -8.55 10.12
N GLY A 70 2.51 -7.87 9.55
CA GLY A 70 1.82 -8.32 8.34
C GLY A 70 0.77 -9.42 8.57
N VAL A 71 0.33 -9.65 9.81
CA VAL A 71 -0.65 -10.71 10.13
C VAL A 71 -1.96 -10.54 9.33
N THR A 72 -2.46 -9.31 9.23
CA THR A 72 -3.70 -9.03 8.49
C THR A 72 -3.50 -9.17 6.99
N SER A 73 -2.39 -8.65 6.47
CA SER A 73 -1.95 -8.87 5.10
C SER A 73 -1.86 -10.35 4.74
N PHE A 74 -1.30 -11.18 5.63
CA PHE A 74 -1.21 -12.62 5.45
C PHE A 74 -2.58 -13.29 5.42
N LEU A 75 -3.47 -12.95 6.37
CA LEU A 75 -4.83 -13.49 6.44
C LEU A 75 -5.65 -13.11 5.20
N LEU A 76 -5.56 -11.85 4.76
CA LEU A 76 -6.20 -11.38 3.52
C LEU A 76 -5.61 -12.06 2.27
N GLY A 77 -4.33 -12.45 2.31
CA GLY A 77 -3.70 -13.26 1.26
C GLY A 77 -4.29 -14.65 1.13
N LEU A 78 -4.86 -15.23 2.21
CA LEU A 78 -5.50 -16.54 2.17
C LEU A 78 -6.92 -16.49 1.56
N SER A 79 -7.61 -15.35 1.65
CA SER A 79 -8.87 -15.09 0.96
C SER A 79 -8.91 -13.64 0.43
N PRO A 80 -8.38 -13.43 -0.79
CA PRO A 80 -8.38 -12.12 -1.42
C PRO A 80 -9.79 -11.54 -1.62
N GLU A 81 -10.81 -12.38 -1.71
CA GLU A 81 -12.21 -12.00 -1.90
C GLU A 81 -12.77 -11.23 -0.69
N LEU A 82 -12.40 -11.65 0.52
CA LEU A 82 -12.75 -10.93 1.75
C LEU A 82 -12.07 -9.56 1.80
N GLY A 83 -10.80 -9.49 1.39
CA GLY A 83 -10.08 -8.23 1.26
C GLY A 83 -10.78 -7.27 0.30
N ARG A 84 -11.19 -7.76 -0.88
CA ARG A 84 -11.89 -6.96 -1.89
C ARG A 84 -13.28 -6.52 -1.47
N SER A 85 -14.08 -7.42 -0.91
CA SER A 85 -15.47 -7.14 -0.51
C SER A 85 -15.54 -6.13 0.63
N LEU A 86 -14.61 -6.18 1.58
CA LEU A 86 -14.50 -5.22 2.68
C LEU A 86 -13.59 -4.03 2.36
N ARG A 87 -13.03 -3.95 1.15
CA ARG A 87 -12.04 -2.95 0.71
C ARG A 87 -10.82 -2.81 1.64
N LEU A 88 -10.48 -3.89 2.35
CA LEU A 88 -9.33 -3.93 3.25
C LEU A 88 -8.01 -3.99 2.49
N ASP A 89 -8.04 -4.43 1.23
CA ASP A 89 -6.90 -4.46 0.29
C ASP A 89 -6.42 -3.06 -0.16
N VAL A 90 -7.20 -2.02 0.12
CA VAL A 90 -6.79 -0.61 -0.02
C VAL A 90 -5.91 -0.16 1.15
N LEU A 91 -6.13 -0.73 2.35
CA LEU A 91 -5.44 -0.33 3.58
C LEU A 91 -4.27 -1.27 3.92
N TYR A 92 -4.47 -2.56 3.70
CA TYR A 92 -3.53 -3.60 4.05
C TYR A 92 -3.05 -4.30 2.76
N PRO A 93 -1.74 -4.30 2.50
CA PRO A 93 -1.20 -4.96 1.32
C PRO A 93 -1.57 -6.45 1.27
N VAL A 94 -1.87 -6.96 0.08
CA VAL A 94 -2.15 -8.37 -0.18
C VAL A 94 -1.19 -8.85 -1.27
N GLY A 95 -0.43 -9.91 -0.99
CA GLY A 95 0.54 -10.46 -1.97
C GLY A 95 1.64 -9.48 -2.40
N GLY A 96 1.99 -8.50 -1.56
CA GLY A 96 2.98 -7.46 -1.90
C GLY A 96 2.42 -6.27 -2.68
N PHE A 97 1.12 -6.26 -2.98
CA PHE A 97 0.45 -5.18 -3.68
C PHE A 97 -0.57 -4.47 -2.78
N THR A 98 -0.81 -3.20 -3.05
CA THR A 98 -1.91 -2.39 -2.50
C THR A 98 -2.87 -2.04 -3.63
N ARG A 99 -4.17 -1.96 -3.33
CA ARG A 99 -5.18 -1.56 -4.31
C ARG A 99 -5.32 -0.04 -4.35
N CYS A 100 -5.19 0.54 -5.54
CA CYS A 100 -5.66 1.88 -5.84
C CYS A 100 -7.15 1.78 -6.23
N LEU A 101 -7.98 2.53 -5.52
CA LEU A 101 -9.42 2.64 -5.74
C LEU A 101 -9.78 4.11 -5.92
N ASP A 102 -10.10 4.53 -7.13
CA ASP A 102 -10.54 5.90 -7.42
C ASP A 102 -12.02 5.88 -7.81
N SER A 103 -12.89 6.09 -6.82
CA SER A 103 -14.35 6.12 -6.98
C SER A 103 -14.84 7.33 -7.79
N ASP A 104 -14.10 8.44 -7.78
CA ASP A 104 -14.50 9.66 -8.50
C ASP A 104 -14.27 9.51 -10.01
N SER A 105 -13.17 8.85 -10.36
CA SER A 105 -12.82 8.56 -11.75
C SER A 105 -13.40 7.23 -12.26
N GLY A 106 -13.77 6.31 -11.37
CA GLY A 106 -14.44 5.05 -11.69
C GLY A 106 -13.49 3.91 -12.11
N PHE A 107 -12.28 3.84 -11.56
CA PHE A 107 -11.33 2.78 -11.88
C PHE A 107 -10.62 2.21 -10.64
N GLU A 108 -10.05 1.02 -10.81
CA GLU A 108 -9.20 0.38 -9.82
C GLU A 108 -8.06 -0.40 -10.47
N PHE A 109 -6.97 -0.55 -9.73
CA PHE A 109 -5.84 -1.41 -10.08
C PHE A 109 -4.98 -1.67 -8.84
N ILE A 110 -4.06 -2.63 -8.92
CA ILE A 110 -3.08 -2.87 -7.85
C ILE A 110 -1.74 -2.24 -8.21
N TYR A 111 -0.95 -1.89 -7.20
CA TYR A 111 0.42 -1.39 -7.35
C TYR A 111 1.31 -1.90 -6.21
N PRO A 112 2.65 -1.96 -6.36
CA PRO A 112 3.53 -2.48 -5.30
C PRO A 112 3.37 -1.72 -3.99
N ALA A 113 3.29 -2.44 -2.87
CA ALA A 113 2.99 -1.85 -1.56
C ALA A 113 4.07 -0.88 -1.03
N ASN A 114 5.28 -0.98 -1.56
CA ASN A 114 6.39 -0.07 -1.26
C ASN A 114 6.40 1.20 -2.12
N TRP A 115 5.46 1.36 -3.06
CA TRP A 115 5.33 2.57 -3.86
C TRP A 115 4.45 3.60 -3.16
N VAL A 116 4.72 4.87 -3.44
CA VAL A 116 4.06 6.02 -2.84
C VAL A 116 3.36 6.82 -3.93
N GLY A 117 2.17 7.35 -3.61
CA GLY A 117 1.41 8.22 -4.51
C GLY A 117 2.06 9.59 -4.68
N ASP A 118 1.99 10.14 -5.90
CA ASP A 118 2.49 11.49 -6.20
C ASP A 118 1.59 12.56 -5.56
N GLN A 119 2.11 13.24 -4.54
CA GLN A 119 1.41 14.32 -3.85
C GLN A 119 1.06 15.50 -4.77
N THR A 120 1.82 15.69 -5.85
CA THR A 120 1.61 16.78 -6.81
C THR A 120 0.24 16.68 -7.47
N ILE A 121 -0.27 15.46 -7.67
CA ILE A 121 -1.60 15.23 -8.24
C ILE A 121 -2.68 15.80 -7.33
N LEU A 122 -2.61 15.49 -6.03
CA LEU A 122 -3.56 15.99 -5.04
C LEU A 122 -3.54 17.52 -4.98
N TYR A 123 -2.36 18.13 -4.90
CA TYR A 123 -2.24 19.59 -4.90
C TYR A 123 -2.81 20.22 -6.16
N ASN A 124 -2.55 19.63 -7.33
CA ASN A 124 -3.09 20.11 -8.60
C ASN A 124 -4.61 19.97 -8.67
N GLN A 125 -5.18 18.91 -8.11
CA GLN A 125 -6.63 18.70 -8.02
C GLN A 125 -7.29 19.71 -7.07
N ILE A 126 -6.73 19.90 -5.87
CA ILE A 126 -7.19 20.92 -4.91
C ILE A 126 -7.19 22.31 -5.55
N LYS A 127 -6.07 22.69 -6.18
CA LYS A 127 -5.95 23.99 -6.85
C LYS A 127 -6.98 24.20 -7.96
N LYS A 128 -7.29 23.14 -8.73
CA LYS A 128 -8.35 23.18 -9.76
C LYS A 128 -9.74 23.34 -9.14
N ALA A 129 -10.02 22.61 -8.06
CA ALA A 129 -11.30 22.68 -7.36
C ALA A 129 -11.50 24.06 -6.70
N GLU A 130 -10.45 24.62 -6.09
CA GLU A 130 -10.46 25.98 -5.53
C GLU A 130 -10.75 27.02 -6.62
N LEU A 131 -10.08 26.94 -7.78
CA LEU A 131 -10.33 27.84 -8.91
C LEU A 131 -11.74 27.72 -9.48
N GLN A 132 -12.31 26.51 -9.50
CA GLN A 132 -13.71 26.31 -9.91
C GLN A 132 -14.70 26.85 -8.88
N ARG A 133 -14.33 26.84 -7.60
CA ARG A 133 -15.16 27.35 -6.50
C ARG A 133 -15.04 28.86 -6.31
N SER A 134 -13.92 29.47 -6.72
CA SER A 134 -13.72 30.92 -6.63
C SER A 134 -14.73 31.63 -7.55
N LEU A 135 -15.48 32.58 -6.99
CA LEU A 135 -16.34 33.49 -7.74
C LEU A 135 -15.56 34.64 -8.39
N ASP A 136 -14.24 34.67 -8.18
CA ASP A 136 -13.38 35.69 -8.76
C ASP A 136 -13.29 35.49 -10.27
N PRO A 137 -13.49 36.56 -11.06
CA PRO A 137 -13.30 36.48 -12.50
C PRO A 137 -11.83 36.13 -12.80
N PRO A 138 -11.56 35.33 -13.85
CA PRO A 138 -10.19 35.06 -14.25
C PRO A 138 -9.46 36.39 -14.51
N PRO A 139 -8.15 36.49 -14.22
CA PRO A 139 -7.40 37.72 -14.41
C PRO A 139 -7.56 38.24 -15.84
N LEU A 140 -7.87 39.54 -15.98
CA LEU A 140 -8.01 40.19 -17.28
C LEU A 140 -6.66 40.20 -17.99
N THR A 141 -6.48 39.32 -18.97
CA THR A 141 -5.29 39.26 -19.81
C THR A 141 -5.41 40.29 -20.94
N ASN A 142 -4.64 41.38 -20.85
CA ASN A 142 -4.51 42.36 -21.94
C ASN A 142 -3.85 41.71 -23.17
N GLY A 143 -4.62 41.51 -24.24
CA GLY A 143 -4.11 41.35 -25.61
C GLY A 143 -3.56 39.98 -26.02
N SER A 144 -3.57 38.98 -25.14
CA SER A 144 -3.30 37.58 -25.52
C SER A 144 -4.46 36.74 -25.05
N SER A 145 -5.18 36.10 -25.98
CA SER A 145 -6.22 35.12 -25.64
C SER A 145 -5.73 34.25 -24.49
N PRO A 146 -6.50 34.04 -23.42
CA PRO A 146 -6.08 33.11 -22.39
C PRO A 146 -5.85 31.81 -23.13
N SER A 147 -4.60 31.36 -23.15
CA SER A 147 -4.34 29.99 -23.51
C SER A 147 -5.03 29.21 -22.41
N ARG A 148 -6.32 28.86 -22.65
CA ARG A 148 -7.08 27.87 -21.91
C ARG A 148 -6.05 26.83 -21.54
N PRO A 149 -5.73 26.63 -20.24
CA PRO A 149 -4.58 25.84 -19.83
C PRO A 149 -4.64 24.60 -20.67
N ARG A 150 -3.65 24.45 -21.56
CA ARG A 150 -3.67 23.48 -22.65
C ARG A 150 -4.11 22.18 -21.97
N ASN A 151 -5.28 21.63 -22.34
CA ASN A 151 -5.91 20.45 -21.70
C ASN A 151 -4.97 19.24 -21.88
N VAL A 152 -3.82 19.27 -21.22
CA VAL A 152 -3.00 18.12 -20.95
C VAL A 152 -3.62 17.61 -19.67
N SER A 153 -4.61 16.72 -19.81
CA SER A 153 -5.18 15.98 -18.70
C SER A 153 -4.01 15.32 -17.98
N GLY A 154 -3.60 15.91 -16.85
CA GLY A 154 -2.59 15.31 -16.00
C GLY A 154 -3.09 13.97 -15.46
N PRO A 155 -2.20 13.14 -14.93
CA PRO A 155 -2.61 11.90 -14.28
C PRO A 155 -3.57 12.22 -13.13
N VAL A 156 -4.61 11.41 -13.00
CA VAL A 156 -5.55 11.43 -11.87
C VAL A 156 -5.05 10.56 -10.71
N ALA A 157 -4.21 9.58 -11.03
CA ALA A 157 -3.44 8.80 -10.06
C ALA A 157 -2.04 8.54 -10.62
N ALA A 158 -1.03 8.59 -9.76
CA ALA A 158 0.32 8.14 -10.09
C ALA A 158 1.03 7.65 -8.84
N PHE A 159 1.79 6.57 -8.99
CA PHE A 159 2.56 5.92 -7.93
C PHE A 159 3.95 5.57 -8.44
N GLY A 160 4.94 5.58 -7.55
CA GLY A 160 6.30 5.18 -7.85
C GLY A 160 7.12 4.90 -6.60
N PRO A 161 8.34 4.36 -6.74
CA PRO A 161 9.22 4.13 -5.59
C PRO A 161 9.56 5.44 -4.86
N PRO A 162 9.63 5.43 -3.53
CA PRO A 162 9.96 6.62 -2.74
C PRO A 162 11.36 7.12 -3.08
N GLY A 163 11.52 8.45 -3.17
CA GLY A 163 12.81 9.08 -3.47
C GLY A 163 13.31 8.88 -4.91
N SER A 164 12.49 8.34 -5.80
CA SER A 164 12.84 8.21 -7.22
C SER A 164 12.66 9.52 -7.99
N ASN A 165 13.25 9.58 -9.19
CA ASN A 165 13.10 10.69 -10.14
C ASN A 165 11.79 10.64 -10.95
N GLY A 166 10.89 9.70 -10.62
CA GLY A 166 9.64 9.49 -11.35
C GLY A 166 9.79 8.79 -12.70
N GLU A 167 10.96 8.27 -13.07
CA GLU A 167 11.11 7.50 -14.32
C GLU A 167 10.51 6.10 -14.24
N LEU A 168 10.54 5.52 -13.04
CA LEU A 168 9.85 4.29 -12.68
C LEU A 168 8.53 4.65 -11.97
N ASN A 169 7.41 4.48 -12.67
CA ASN A 169 6.10 4.85 -12.14
C ASN A 169 4.97 4.08 -12.83
N VAL A 170 3.78 4.15 -12.24
CA VAL A 170 2.49 3.82 -12.86
C VAL A 170 1.62 5.05 -12.74
N SER A 171 0.92 5.38 -13.81
CA SER A 171 0.00 6.53 -13.83
C SER A 171 -1.27 6.20 -14.59
N VAL A 172 -2.38 6.80 -14.17
CA VAL A 172 -3.67 6.70 -14.84
C VAL A 172 -4.07 8.10 -15.29
N ILE A 173 -4.37 8.24 -16.57
CA ILE A 173 -4.92 9.45 -17.17
C ILE A 173 -6.35 9.16 -17.59
N VAL A 174 -7.25 10.07 -17.24
CA VAL A 174 -8.65 10.04 -17.68
C VAL A 174 -8.89 11.27 -18.54
N SER A 175 -9.28 11.03 -19.79
CA SER A 175 -9.56 12.08 -20.78
C SER A 175 -11.01 12.01 -21.22
N THR A 176 -11.66 13.16 -21.35
CA THR A 176 -13.00 13.23 -21.94
C THR A 176 -12.91 13.05 -23.45
N VAL A 177 -13.76 12.17 -23.99
CA VAL A 177 -13.90 11.87 -25.42
C VAL A 177 -15.37 11.99 -25.82
N PRO A 178 -15.68 12.18 -27.12
CA PRO A 178 -17.07 12.15 -27.59
C PRO A 178 -17.81 10.88 -27.15
N GLN A 179 -19.13 10.95 -26.98
CA GLN A 179 -19.93 9.82 -26.48
C GLN A 179 -19.92 8.61 -27.43
N ASP A 180 -19.77 8.87 -28.72
CA ASP A 180 -19.65 7.89 -29.80
C ASP A 180 -18.21 7.39 -30.02
N PHE A 181 -17.26 7.84 -29.20
CA PHE A 181 -15.88 7.38 -29.28
C PHE A 181 -15.77 5.91 -28.93
N SER A 182 -15.19 5.14 -29.84
CA SER A 182 -14.91 3.72 -29.68
C SER A 182 -13.46 3.45 -30.07
N ILE A 183 -12.72 2.77 -29.21
CA ILE A 183 -11.31 2.42 -29.48
C ILE A 183 -11.24 1.40 -30.64
N GLU A 184 -12.27 0.56 -30.80
CA GLU A 184 -12.40 -0.38 -31.92
C GLU A 184 -12.35 0.31 -33.29
N SER A 185 -12.74 1.60 -33.37
CA SER A 185 -12.67 2.36 -34.62
C SER A 185 -11.25 2.49 -35.17
N PHE A 186 -10.23 2.30 -34.32
CA PHE A 186 -8.83 2.28 -34.74
C PHE A 186 -8.37 0.91 -35.25
N GLY A 187 -9.17 -0.15 -35.12
CA GLY A 187 -8.84 -1.50 -35.57
C GLY A 187 -8.53 -2.46 -34.42
N GLY A 188 -7.63 -3.42 -34.67
CA GLY A 188 -7.22 -4.41 -33.69
C GLY A 188 -6.24 -3.84 -32.64
N PRO A 189 -5.82 -4.63 -31.65
CA PRO A 189 -4.91 -4.18 -30.61
C PRO A 189 -3.57 -3.66 -31.14
N LYS A 190 -3.06 -4.25 -32.24
CA LYS A 190 -1.86 -3.75 -32.92
C LYS A 190 -2.08 -2.38 -33.56
N ASP A 191 -3.21 -2.18 -34.23
CA ASP A 191 -3.54 -0.90 -34.88
C ASP A 191 -3.72 0.22 -33.84
N VAL A 192 -4.40 -0.08 -32.74
CA VAL A 192 -4.53 0.82 -31.58
C VAL A 192 -3.15 1.20 -31.04
N GLY A 193 -2.26 0.21 -30.88
CA GLY A 193 -0.87 0.42 -30.48
C GLY A 193 -0.14 1.39 -31.41
N GLU A 194 -0.18 1.13 -32.71
CA GLU A 194 0.44 1.99 -33.73
C GLU A 194 -0.10 3.43 -33.71
N VAL A 195 -1.41 3.61 -33.49
CA VAL A 195 -2.01 4.96 -33.35
C VAL A 195 -1.46 5.68 -32.12
N VAL A 196 -1.38 5.00 -30.97
CA VAL A 196 -0.82 5.55 -29.72
C VAL A 196 0.65 5.93 -29.91
N LEU A 197 1.46 5.02 -30.45
CA LEU A 197 2.89 5.25 -30.64
C LEU A 197 3.18 6.37 -31.63
N ARG A 198 2.41 6.44 -32.74
CA ARG A 198 2.51 7.54 -33.70
C ARG A 198 2.19 8.88 -33.04
N ARG A 199 1.26 8.91 -32.07
CA ARG A 199 0.95 10.12 -31.32
C ARG A 199 2.10 10.53 -30.40
N ILE A 200 2.75 9.56 -29.75
CA ILE A 200 3.93 9.78 -28.91
C ILE A 200 5.08 10.34 -29.75
N ALA A 201 5.43 9.68 -30.86
CA ALA A 201 6.52 10.07 -31.76
C ALA A 201 6.29 11.45 -32.41
N ARG A 202 5.04 11.83 -32.69
CA ARG A 202 4.70 13.14 -33.27
C ARG A 202 4.68 14.29 -32.26
N THR A 203 5.05 14.06 -31.00
CA THR A 203 5.09 15.13 -30.01
C THR A 203 6.13 16.17 -30.43
N LYS A 204 5.66 17.37 -30.82
CA LYS A 204 6.45 18.52 -31.35
C LYS A 204 7.62 18.98 -30.47
N ARG A 205 7.82 18.39 -29.29
CA ARG A 205 8.87 18.75 -28.34
C ARG A 205 10.23 18.12 -28.65
N ASN A 206 10.29 17.01 -29.40
CA ASN A 206 11.57 16.37 -29.70
C ASN A 206 11.46 15.46 -30.94
N PRO A 207 12.01 15.86 -32.11
CA PRO A 207 11.93 15.07 -33.35
C PRO A 207 12.71 13.74 -33.27
N ASP A 208 13.57 13.56 -32.27
CA ASP A 208 14.42 12.38 -32.10
C ASP A 208 13.79 11.28 -31.22
N ILE A 209 12.49 11.36 -30.94
CA ILE A 209 11.78 10.31 -30.18
C ILE A 209 11.29 9.24 -31.16
N SER A 210 11.81 8.03 -30.99
CA SER A 210 11.30 6.81 -31.64
C SER A 210 10.46 6.01 -30.66
N ALA A 211 9.36 5.43 -31.13
CA ALA A 211 8.54 4.51 -30.35
C ALA A 211 8.31 3.22 -31.13
N THR A 212 8.47 2.08 -30.47
CA THR A 212 8.39 0.75 -31.10
C THR A 212 7.43 -0.14 -30.33
N LEU A 213 6.42 -0.69 -31.02
CA LEU A 213 5.46 -1.61 -30.43
C LEU A 213 6.12 -3.00 -30.31
N ILE A 214 6.03 -3.60 -29.12
CA ILE A 214 6.60 -4.92 -28.84
C ILE A 214 5.50 -5.97 -28.87
N ASP A 215 4.42 -5.73 -28.11
CA ASP A 215 3.28 -6.63 -28.04
C ASP A 215 1.98 -5.83 -27.87
N ALA A 216 0.88 -6.43 -28.30
CA ALA A 216 -0.45 -5.87 -28.15
C ALA A 216 -1.48 -6.98 -27.96
N ALA A 217 -2.25 -6.88 -26.87
CA ALA A 217 -3.25 -7.86 -26.49
C ALA A 217 -4.59 -7.17 -26.18
N LEU A 218 -5.67 -7.92 -26.34
CA LEU A 218 -7.02 -7.51 -26.01
C LEU A 218 -7.54 -8.38 -24.86
N ARG A 219 -8.01 -7.74 -23.79
CA ARG A 219 -8.79 -8.39 -22.73
C ARG A 219 -10.20 -7.84 -22.75
N GLU A 220 -11.18 -8.73 -22.80
CA GLU A 220 -12.60 -8.36 -22.80
C GLU A 220 -13.21 -8.71 -21.45
N ASP A 221 -13.97 -7.77 -20.90
CA ASP A 221 -14.83 -7.97 -19.74
C ASP A 221 -16.28 -8.01 -20.24
N THR A 222 -16.81 -9.21 -20.36
CA THR A 222 -18.15 -9.46 -20.89
C THR A 222 -19.26 -9.03 -19.94
N VAL A 223 -18.97 -8.96 -18.63
CA VAL A 223 -19.95 -8.54 -17.61
C VAL A 223 -20.19 -7.03 -17.73
N ASN A 224 -19.10 -6.28 -17.86
CA ASN A 224 -19.15 -4.82 -17.93
C ASN A 224 -19.20 -4.28 -19.37
N ASN A 225 -19.09 -5.17 -20.36
CA ASN A 225 -18.96 -4.85 -21.78
C ASN A 225 -17.84 -3.83 -22.06
N VAL A 226 -16.68 -4.02 -21.43
CA VAL A 226 -15.50 -3.15 -21.59
C VAL A 226 -14.36 -3.93 -22.25
N LYS A 227 -13.70 -3.29 -23.21
CA LYS A 227 -12.49 -3.80 -23.87
C LYS A 227 -11.25 -3.07 -23.38
N TYR A 228 -10.27 -3.85 -22.94
CA TYR A 228 -8.99 -3.37 -22.44
C TYR A 228 -7.89 -3.72 -23.43
N TYR A 229 -7.31 -2.69 -24.04
CA TYR A 229 -6.21 -2.80 -25.00
C TYR A 229 -4.90 -2.67 -24.25
N LYS A 230 -4.20 -3.80 -24.05
CA LYS A 230 -2.90 -3.86 -23.41
C LYS A 230 -1.80 -3.72 -24.46
N LEU A 231 -0.87 -2.80 -24.24
CA LEU A 231 0.20 -2.45 -25.18
C LEU A 231 1.54 -2.53 -24.44
N GLU A 232 2.50 -3.29 -24.95
CA GLU A 232 3.91 -3.26 -24.54
C GLU A 232 4.70 -2.52 -25.61
N PHE A 233 5.43 -1.47 -25.22
CA PHE A 233 6.19 -0.67 -26.17
C PHE A 233 7.42 -0.02 -25.54
N ARG A 234 8.40 0.28 -26.39
CA ARG A 234 9.59 1.05 -26.02
C ARG A 234 9.52 2.45 -26.59
N VAL A 235 10.03 3.40 -25.82
CA VAL A 235 10.25 4.79 -26.24
C VAL A 235 11.72 5.11 -26.07
N GLU A 236 12.36 5.52 -27.14
CA GLU A 236 13.79 5.79 -27.21
C GLU A 236 14.03 7.21 -27.70
N SER A 237 15.02 7.85 -27.10
CA SER A 237 15.58 9.14 -27.52
C SER A 237 17.09 9.12 -27.28
N PRO A 238 17.84 10.15 -27.74
CA PRO A 238 19.27 10.25 -27.44
C PRO A 238 19.60 10.31 -25.95
N SER A 239 18.67 10.80 -25.11
CA SER A 239 18.91 11.02 -23.68
C SER A 239 18.28 9.96 -22.76
N PHE A 240 17.24 9.26 -23.20
CA PHE A 240 16.57 8.25 -22.38
C PHE A 240 16.03 7.09 -23.21
N ARG A 241 15.92 5.92 -22.56
CA ARG A 241 15.25 4.74 -23.10
C ARG A 241 14.32 4.17 -22.05
N ARG A 242 13.06 4.00 -22.41
CA ARG A 242 12.00 3.61 -21.49
C ARG A 242 11.19 2.46 -22.06
N HIS A 243 10.79 1.58 -21.17
CA HIS A 243 9.87 0.49 -21.43
C HIS A 243 8.53 0.83 -20.80
N ASN A 244 7.45 0.62 -21.54
CA ASN A 244 6.11 0.90 -21.09
C ASN A 244 5.19 -0.30 -21.27
N VAL A 245 4.31 -0.49 -20.30
CA VAL A 245 3.10 -1.32 -20.44
C VAL A 245 1.92 -0.41 -20.19
N ALA A 246 1.06 -0.25 -21.19
CA ALA A 246 -0.14 0.58 -21.10
C ALA A 246 -1.40 -0.26 -21.26
N VAL A 247 -2.48 0.20 -20.62
CA VAL A 247 -3.83 -0.32 -20.82
C VAL A 247 -4.76 0.84 -21.17
N CYS A 248 -5.41 0.72 -22.32
CA CYS A 248 -6.39 1.70 -22.80
C CYS A 248 -7.79 1.07 -22.81
N CYS A 249 -8.78 1.77 -22.26
CA CYS A 249 -10.19 1.42 -22.41
C CYS A 249 -11.05 2.68 -22.42
N ALA A 250 -12.25 2.60 -23.00
CA ALA A 250 -13.19 3.71 -23.05
C ALA A 250 -14.56 3.28 -22.57
N ARG A 251 -15.22 4.16 -21.81
CA ARG A 251 -16.60 3.99 -21.34
C ARG A 251 -17.20 5.36 -21.03
N ASP A 252 -18.49 5.55 -21.34
CA ASP A 252 -19.27 6.73 -20.94
C ASP A 252 -18.60 8.09 -21.25
N GLY A 253 -18.06 8.24 -22.47
CA GLY A 253 -17.39 9.48 -22.88
C GLY A 253 -16.06 9.75 -22.17
N LYS A 254 -15.47 8.73 -21.54
CA LYS A 254 -14.15 8.79 -20.89
C LYS A 254 -13.22 7.76 -21.52
N LEU A 255 -12.00 8.20 -21.85
CA LEU A 255 -10.87 7.37 -22.23
C LEU A 255 -9.92 7.26 -21.04
N TYR A 256 -9.71 6.03 -20.59
CA TYR A 256 -8.81 5.67 -19.53
C TYR A 256 -7.51 5.16 -20.14
N THR A 257 -6.38 5.61 -19.60
CA THR A 257 -5.06 5.13 -19.99
C THR A 257 -4.23 4.93 -18.74
N LEU A 258 -4.03 3.67 -18.35
CA LEU A 258 -3.01 3.30 -17.40
C LEU A 258 -1.69 3.13 -18.15
N ASN A 259 -0.60 3.69 -17.63
CA ASN A 259 0.74 3.56 -18.18
C ASN A 259 1.74 3.27 -17.07
N CYS A 260 2.28 2.06 -17.07
CA CYS A 260 3.44 1.68 -16.28
C CYS A 260 4.69 1.98 -17.10
N GLN A 261 5.61 2.81 -16.58
CA GLN A 261 6.85 3.20 -17.24
C GLN A 261 8.06 2.86 -16.38
N ALA A 262 9.10 2.30 -16.98
CA ALA A 262 10.39 2.07 -16.36
C ALA A 262 11.54 2.49 -17.28
N PRO A 263 12.71 2.90 -16.73
CA PRO A 263 13.93 2.95 -17.52
C PRO A 263 14.29 1.54 -18.00
N GLU A 264 14.79 1.42 -19.24
CA GLU A 264 15.08 0.11 -19.85
C GLU A 264 16.07 -0.73 -19.02
N SER A 265 16.99 -0.07 -18.28
CA SER A 265 17.93 -0.74 -17.37
C SER A 265 17.24 -1.50 -16.23
N ALA A 266 16.08 -1.02 -15.75
CA ALA A 266 15.32 -1.64 -14.66
C ALA A 266 14.20 -2.57 -15.16
N TRP A 267 13.95 -2.63 -16.48
CA TRP A 267 12.81 -3.36 -17.04
C TRP A 267 12.76 -4.82 -16.59
N ARG A 268 13.90 -5.52 -16.61
CA ARG A 268 13.97 -6.94 -16.25
C ARG A 268 13.53 -7.22 -14.82
N SER A 269 13.75 -6.30 -13.88
CA SER A 269 13.35 -6.50 -12.48
C SER A 269 11.90 -6.13 -12.20
N VAL A 270 11.31 -5.23 -12.99
CA VAL A 270 9.94 -4.72 -12.74
C VAL A 270 8.90 -5.27 -13.69
N LYS A 271 9.32 -6.05 -14.70
CA LYS A 271 8.45 -6.61 -15.74
C LYS A 271 7.22 -7.31 -15.17
N GLU A 272 7.43 -8.24 -14.23
CA GLU A 272 6.34 -9.03 -13.64
C GLU A 272 5.34 -8.16 -12.88
N GLU A 273 5.84 -7.21 -12.08
CA GLU A 273 5.00 -6.24 -11.37
C GLU A 273 4.19 -5.39 -12.35
N PHE A 274 4.79 -4.94 -13.45
CA PHE A 274 4.13 -4.12 -14.46
C PHE A 274 2.99 -4.83 -15.15
N PHE A 275 3.19 -6.11 -15.51
CA PHE A 275 2.12 -6.93 -16.07
C PHE A 275 1.03 -7.20 -15.04
N ALA A 276 1.38 -7.46 -13.77
CA ALA A 276 0.39 -7.62 -12.71
C ALA A 276 -0.47 -6.35 -12.51
N MET A 277 0.16 -5.16 -12.51
CA MET A 277 -0.56 -3.88 -12.45
C MET A 277 -1.49 -3.69 -13.65
N ALA A 278 -0.98 -3.90 -14.87
CA ALA A 278 -1.75 -3.76 -16.11
C ALA A 278 -2.93 -4.74 -16.17
N ASP A 279 -2.71 -6.00 -15.83
CA ASP A 279 -3.75 -7.04 -15.87
C ASP A 279 -4.81 -6.84 -14.79
N SER A 280 -4.47 -6.20 -13.66
CA SER A 280 -5.42 -5.85 -12.60
C SER A 280 -6.33 -4.66 -12.90
N PHE A 281 -5.99 -3.84 -13.90
CA PHE A 281 -6.70 -2.60 -14.17
C PHE A 281 -8.15 -2.88 -14.60
N SER A 282 -9.12 -2.28 -13.93
CA SER A 282 -10.54 -2.45 -14.26
C SER A 282 -11.33 -1.19 -13.99
N LEU A 283 -12.41 -1.02 -14.75
CA LEU A 283 -13.39 0.03 -14.47
C LEU A 283 -14.38 -0.47 -13.43
N MET A 284 -14.68 0.36 -12.43
CA MET A 284 -15.72 0.06 -11.47
C MET A 284 -17.08 0.16 -12.13
N VAL A 285 -18.04 -0.62 -11.64
CA VAL A 285 -19.45 -0.47 -12.00
C VAL A 285 -20.07 0.40 -10.93
N ASP A 286 -20.72 1.49 -11.33
CA ASP A 286 -21.55 2.27 -10.41
C ASP A 286 -22.67 1.34 -9.92
N VAL A 287 -22.71 1.08 -8.61
CA VAL A 287 -23.80 0.37 -7.93
C VAL A 287 -24.86 1.38 -7.53
#